data_AF-A0A1J1GMX2-F1
#
_entry.id   AF-A0A1J1GMX2-F1
#
_cell.length_a   1.000
_cell.length_b   1.000
_cell.length_c   1.000
_cell.angle_alpha   90.00
_cell.angle_beta   90.00
_cell.angle_gamma   90.00
#
_symmetry.space_group_name_H-M   'P 1'
#
loop_
_entity.id
_entity.type
_entity.pdbx_description
1 polymer ?
#
loop_
_entity_poly.entity_id
_entity_poly.type
_entity_poly.pdbx_seq_one_letter_code
_entity_poly.pdbx_strand_id
1 'polypeptide(L)'
;MIINSKNSLFNKIVSNQGNNYFYKIMKINFCLRRNVKYKKYGINEILQKNIPFEKSIKKTLNNYNLFHYYISKNNRNNGTLFDLKIRKFCTHSTEKNFGEKKIDEKYMNEEMKIFKEKMRKERLKYKKVIFFIFSTILGVYVYFESYNPEFFLYDIFLKFCLKYVDCELCHDLFLLLGKYNLLPYDTTNDSIYSSSEVKNLKFINPFGVAAGFDKNGVSIDSILKLGFSFIEIGTITPREQKGNEKPRIFRDNESRSVINSCGFNNIGCDKVSENLIKFRKKQKNDKLLSRHIVGVSIGKNKDTLNINDDLNYCIKKIARYSDYIAINVSSPNTPGLRDNQESEKLKNIILNVKKEINKLEKEENNNNNNNNNNNNNNNINDNYWINTTKEKPLIFVKLAPDLEQNEKKKIAQVLLETEIDGMIISNTTTKNFNIKSFENKKGGISGEKLKEMSTNFISEMYNYTNQKIPIIASGGIFDGKDALEKIEAGASVCQLYSCLVFNGMKSAIKIKREFNNLLYQKGYYNLKEAIGKKHKKNKKLNK
;
A
#
# COMPACT_ATOMS: atom_id res chain seq x y z
N MET A 1 16.11 14.99 -21.16
CA MET A 1 17.34 15.60 -20.57
C MET A 1 18.06 14.76 -19.49
N ILE A 2 17.58 13.56 -19.10
CA ILE A 2 18.18 12.77 -17.99
C ILE A 2 18.99 11.54 -18.47
N ILE A 3 19.04 11.26 -19.78
CA ILE A 3 19.81 10.13 -20.32
C ILE A 3 21.26 10.54 -20.64
N ASN A 4 21.53 11.81 -20.97
CA ASN A 4 22.88 12.29 -21.27
C ASN A 4 23.76 12.57 -20.04
N SER A 5 23.19 12.65 -18.82
CA SER A 5 23.96 12.85 -17.59
C SER A 5 24.54 11.56 -17.00
N LYS A 6 23.99 10.39 -17.32
CA LYS A 6 24.52 9.09 -16.87
C LYS A 6 25.85 8.71 -17.53
N ASN A 7 26.01 9.02 -18.83
CA ASN A 7 27.26 8.75 -19.54
C ASN A 7 28.39 9.72 -19.14
N SER A 8 28.07 10.98 -18.80
CA SER A 8 29.05 11.96 -18.31
C SER A 8 29.62 11.59 -16.93
N LEU A 9 28.78 11.12 -16.00
CA LEU A 9 29.23 10.72 -14.66
C LEU A 9 29.99 9.38 -14.69
N PHE A 10 29.52 8.41 -15.49
CA PHE A 10 30.22 7.14 -15.66
C PHE A 10 31.56 7.34 -16.38
N ASN A 11 31.63 8.19 -17.40
CA ASN A 11 32.88 8.52 -18.08
C ASN A 11 33.82 9.37 -17.20
N LYS A 12 33.32 10.26 -16.33
CA LYS A 12 34.16 10.98 -15.34
C LYS A 12 34.70 10.07 -14.23
N ILE A 13 33.96 9.03 -13.84
CA ILE A 13 34.44 8.01 -12.90
C ILE A 13 35.49 7.10 -13.57
N VAL A 14 35.38 6.86 -14.88
CA VAL A 14 36.31 6.04 -15.66
C VAL A 14 37.54 6.84 -16.15
N SER A 15 37.44 8.16 -16.35
CA SER A 15 38.53 9.01 -16.87
C SER A 15 39.45 9.59 -15.80
N ASN A 16 39.07 9.57 -14.52
CA ASN A 16 39.96 9.94 -13.44
C ASN A 16 40.99 8.83 -13.23
N GLN A 17 42.26 9.13 -13.56
CA GLN A 17 43.43 8.23 -13.52
C GLN A 17 43.80 7.65 -12.14
N GLY A 18 42.88 7.61 -11.17
CA GLY A 18 43.11 7.17 -9.79
C GLY A 18 42.57 5.78 -9.40
N ASN A 19 41.66 5.15 -10.16
CA ASN A 19 40.92 3.97 -9.67
C ASN A 19 41.11 2.68 -10.50
N ASN A 20 42.36 2.41 -10.91
CA ASN A 20 42.70 1.20 -11.67
C ASN A 20 43.05 -0.03 -10.79
N TYR A 21 43.05 0.10 -9.45
CA TYR A 21 43.42 -0.98 -8.53
C TYR A 21 42.26 -1.94 -8.22
N PHE A 22 41.04 -1.43 -8.06
CA PHE A 22 39.86 -2.24 -7.69
C PHE A 22 39.43 -3.20 -8.80
N TYR A 23 39.43 -2.72 -10.05
CA TYR A 23 39.10 -3.54 -11.23
C TYR A 23 40.17 -4.59 -11.53
N LYS A 24 41.45 -4.26 -11.29
CA LYS A 24 42.58 -5.20 -11.44
C LYS A 24 42.60 -6.30 -10.37
N ILE A 25 42.27 -5.98 -9.12
CA ILE A 25 42.20 -6.97 -8.01
C ILE A 25 40.99 -7.91 -8.15
N MET A 26 39.83 -7.41 -8.60
CA MET A 26 38.66 -8.25 -8.90
C MET A 26 38.95 -9.25 -10.03
N LYS A 27 39.65 -8.83 -11.10
CA LYS A 27 40.08 -9.72 -12.19
C LYS A 27 41.06 -10.80 -11.69
N ILE A 28 42.02 -10.44 -10.83
CA ILE A 28 43.00 -11.38 -10.27
C ILE A 28 42.35 -12.42 -9.34
N ASN A 29 41.43 -12.00 -8.45
CA ASN A 29 40.71 -12.93 -7.58
C ASN A 29 39.74 -13.83 -8.35
N PHE A 30 39.15 -13.35 -9.44
CA PHE A 30 38.29 -14.14 -10.31
C PHE A 30 39.08 -15.17 -11.12
N CYS A 31 40.29 -14.83 -11.58
CA CYS A 31 41.19 -15.75 -12.29
C CYS A 31 41.84 -16.80 -11.37
N LEU A 32 42.15 -16.47 -10.11
CA LEU A 32 42.78 -17.42 -9.18
C LEU A 32 41.80 -18.43 -8.56
N ARG A 33 40.49 -18.15 -8.57
CA ARG A 33 39.45 -19.04 -7.98
C ARG A 33 38.81 -20.00 -8.98
N ARG A 34 39.09 -19.87 -10.28
CA ARG A 34 38.51 -20.73 -11.32
C ARG A 34 39.62 -21.28 -12.20
N ASN A 35 39.94 -22.56 -12.03
CA ASN A 35 40.69 -23.38 -12.98
C ASN A 35 39.93 -23.47 -14.32
N VAL A 36 39.86 -22.38 -15.08
CA VAL A 36 39.19 -22.35 -16.38
C VAL A 36 40.26 -22.17 -17.47
N LYS A 37 40.46 -23.23 -18.24
CA LYS A 37 41.18 -23.22 -19.52
C LYS A 37 40.44 -22.30 -20.49
N TYR A 38 40.90 -21.07 -20.68
CA TYR A 38 40.48 -20.26 -21.83
C TYR A 38 41.48 -20.43 -22.97
N LYS A 39 41.13 -21.33 -23.91
CA LYS A 39 41.70 -21.35 -25.25
C LYS A 39 41.22 -20.09 -25.99
N LYS A 40 42.16 -19.36 -26.57
CA LYS A 40 42.03 -18.65 -27.86
C LYS A 40 41.11 -17.42 -27.90
N TYR A 41 41.49 -16.32 -27.24
CA TYR A 41 41.18 -14.95 -27.71
C TYR A 41 42.34 -14.00 -27.34
N GLY A 42 42.74 -13.14 -28.27
CA GLY A 42 43.99 -12.37 -28.29
C GLY A 42 44.27 -11.52 -27.05
N ILE A 43 45.22 -11.97 -26.23
CA ILE A 43 45.81 -11.23 -25.09
C ILE A 43 47.16 -10.59 -25.48
N ASN A 44 47.56 -10.60 -26.75
CA ASN A 44 48.84 -10.03 -27.15
C ASN A 44 48.86 -8.48 -27.13
N GLU A 45 47.72 -7.80 -27.23
CA GLU A 45 47.69 -6.32 -27.21
C GLU A 45 47.61 -5.71 -25.80
N ILE A 46 47.10 -6.43 -24.79
CA ILE A 46 46.93 -5.89 -23.43
C ILE A 46 48.25 -5.93 -22.64
N LEU A 47 49.16 -6.84 -22.98
CA LEU A 47 50.45 -7.00 -22.31
C LEU A 47 51.52 -6.01 -22.80
N GLN A 48 51.41 -5.47 -24.03
CA GLN A 48 52.40 -4.51 -24.54
C GLN A 48 52.22 -3.07 -23.99
N LYS A 49 51.06 -2.71 -23.43
CA LYS A 49 50.76 -1.33 -22.98
C LYS A 49 50.71 -1.11 -21.46
N ASN A 50 51.06 -2.09 -20.63
CA ASN A 50 51.01 -1.96 -19.15
C ASN A 50 52.38 -1.98 -18.45
N ILE A 51 53.30 -1.13 -18.91
CA ILE A 51 54.55 -0.75 -18.23
C ILE A 51 54.36 -0.28 -16.76
N PRO A 52 53.20 0.29 -16.31
CA PRO A 52 53.04 0.71 -14.91
C PRO A 52 52.82 -0.44 -13.92
N PHE A 53 52.32 -1.59 -14.37
CA PHE A 53 51.95 -2.70 -13.48
C PHE A 53 53.19 -3.45 -12.97
N GLU A 54 54.17 -3.65 -13.84
CA GLU A 54 55.46 -4.24 -13.50
C GLU A 54 56.28 -3.32 -12.58
N LYS A 55 56.22 -2.00 -12.79
CA LYS A 55 56.86 -1.00 -11.92
C LYS A 55 56.23 -0.92 -10.53
N SER A 56 54.91 -1.02 -10.39
CA SER A 56 54.25 -0.95 -9.08
C SER A 56 54.49 -2.20 -8.23
N ILE A 57 54.51 -3.37 -8.88
CA ILE A 57 54.87 -4.64 -8.23
C ILE A 57 56.37 -4.65 -7.87
N LYS A 58 57.27 -4.22 -8.77
CA LYS A 58 58.70 -4.04 -8.46
C LYS A 58 58.93 -3.05 -7.31
N LYS A 59 58.23 -1.92 -7.26
CA LYS A 59 58.39 -0.91 -6.20
C LYS A 59 57.90 -1.43 -4.84
N THR A 60 56.84 -2.22 -4.83
CA THR A 60 56.31 -2.84 -3.60
C THR A 60 57.19 -3.97 -3.11
N LEU A 61 57.81 -4.74 -4.00
CA LEU A 61 58.67 -5.89 -3.66
C LEU A 61 60.11 -5.46 -3.32
N ASN A 62 60.66 -4.43 -3.98
CA ASN A 62 62.00 -3.88 -3.68
C ASN A 62 62.06 -3.21 -2.31
N ASN A 63 60.96 -2.66 -1.81
CA ASN A 63 60.92 -2.04 -0.48
C ASN A 63 61.08 -3.05 0.69
N TYR A 64 61.07 -4.35 0.44
CA TYR A 64 61.20 -5.39 1.46
C TYR A 64 62.49 -6.22 1.33
N ASN A 65 63.43 -5.89 0.43
CA ASN A 65 64.79 -6.45 0.36
C ASN A 65 64.96 -7.98 0.56
N LEU A 66 63.95 -8.79 0.21
CA LEU A 66 63.92 -10.21 0.60
C LEU A 66 63.76 -11.22 -0.54
N PHE A 67 63.51 -10.77 -1.78
CA PHE A 67 63.36 -11.70 -2.91
C PHE A 67 63.82 -11.07 -4.23
N HIS A 68 64.84 -11.65 -4.87
CA HIS A 68 65.05 -11.48 -6.31
C HIS A 68 64.07 -12.38 -7.06
N TYR A 69 63.16 -11.77 -7.81
CA TYR A 69 62.26 -12.49 -8.73
C TYR A 69 62.91 -12.56 -10.11
N TYR A 70 62.94 -13.74 -10.72
CA TYR A 70 63.20 -13.86 -12.16
C TYR A 70 61.98 -14.46 -12.84
N ILE A 71 61.49 -13.77 -13.86
CA ILE A 71 60.46 -14.29 -14.75
C ILE A 71 61.21 -15.10 -15.81
N SER A 72 61.20 -16.45 -15.72
CA SER A 72 61.75 -17.26 -16.79
C SER A 72 60.68 -17.51 -17.86
N LYS A 73 61.05 -17.20 -19.10
CA LYS A 73 60.18 -17.37 -20.27
C LYS A 73 60.46 -18.76 -20.85
N ASN A 74 59.62 -19.75 -20.51
CA ASN A 74 59.76 -21.08 -21.10
C ASN A 74 58.96 -21.15 -22.40
N ASN A 75 59.66 -21.25 -23.54
CA ASN A 75 59.05 -21.64 -24.80
C ASN A 75 58.93 -23.17 -24.82
N ARG A 76 57.73 -23.68 -24.57
CA ARG A 76 57.33 -25.01 -25.04
C ARG A 76 56.13 -24.87 -25.95
N ASN A 77 56.13 -25.66 -27.02
CA ASN A 77 55.21 -25.56 -28.15
C ASN A 77 53.75 -25.46 -27.68
N ASN A 78 53.10 -24.36 -28.11
CA ASN A 78 51.68 -24.00 -27.95
C ASN A 78 51.23 -23.18 -26.71
N GLY A 79 52.06 -22.24 -26.23
CA GLY A 79 51.56 -21.06 -25.51
C GLY A 79 52.54 -20.49 -24.48
N THR A 80 52.63 -19.16 -24.40
CA THR A 80 53.46 -18.47 -23.40
C THR A 80 52.75 -18.52 -22.04
N LEU A 81 53.25 -19.33 -21.11
CA LEU A 81 52.81 -19.35 -19.72
C LEU A 81 53.84 -18.61 -18.86
N PHE A 82 53.42 -17.55 -18.15
CA PHE A 82 54.25 -16.88 -17.15
C PHE A 82 54.11 -17.62 -15.82
N ASP A 83 55.08 -18.48 -15.52
CA ASP A 83 55.14 -19.21 -14.25
C ASP A 83 55.89 -18.37 -13.22
N LEU A 84 55.18 -17.84 -12.23
CA LEU A 84 55.78 -17.11 -11.10
C LEU A 84 56.33 -18.13 -10.09
N LYS A 85 57.52 -18.67 -10.36
CA LYS A 85 58.21 -19.60 -9.46
C LYS A 85 59.02 -18.83 -8.42
N ILE A 86 58.60 -18.91 -7.16
CA ILE A 86 59.40 -18.52 -6.00
C ILE A 86 60.25 -19.74 -5.65
N ARG A 87 61.57 -19.71 -5.93
CA ARG A 87 62.50 -20.78 -5.53
C ARG A 87 63.36 -20.35 -4.33
N LYS A 88 63.51 -21.27 -3.37
CA LYS A 88 64.53 -21.26 -2.29
C LYS A 88 65.90 -21.49 -2.97
N PHE A 89 66.92 -20.69 -2.66
CA PHE A 89 68.27 -20.87 -3.20
C PHE A 89 68.90 -22.16 -2.63
N CYS A 90 69.40 -23.00 -3.54
CA CYS A 90 70.37 -24.10 -3.46
C CYS A 90 70.28 -24.78 -4.85
N THR A 91 71.29 -24.93 -5.72
CA THR A 91 72.76 -25.00 -5.66
C THR A 91 73.35 -24.71 -7.06
N HIS A 92 74.66 -24.40 -7.09
CA HIS A 92 75.64 -24.47 -8.20
C HIS A 92 75.43 -23.66 -9.49
N SER A 93 76.18 -22.56 -9.63
CA SER A 93 77.31 -22.50 -10.58
C SER A 93 78.06 -21.17 -10.48
N THR A 94 79.40 -21.29 -10.51
CA THR A 94 80.42 -20.25 -10.65
C THR A 94 80.71 -19.36 -9.43
N GLU A 95 81.81 -19.72 -8.77
CA GLU A 95 82.60 -18.91 -7.85
C GLU A 95 82.91 -17.53 -8.44
N LYS A 96 82.45 -16.49 -7.76
CA LYS A 96 83.15 -15.19 -7.65
C LYS A 96 82.59 -14.39 -6.48
N ASN A 97 83.31 -14.45 -5.37
CA ASN A 97 83.38 -13.50 -4.26
C ASN A 97 82.20 -12.54 -4.06
N PHE A 98 81.10 -13.06 -3.51
CA PHE A 98 80.24 -12.29 -2.62
C PHE A 98 80.14 -13.07 -1.32
N GLY A 99 80.63 -12.50 -0.22
CA GLY A 99 80.61 -13.15 1.09
C GLY A 99 79.21 -13.66 1.42
N GLU A 100 79.11 -14.95 1.72
CA GLU A 100 77.88 -15.60 2.16
C GLU A 100 77.43 -15.01 3.49
N LYS A 101 76.62 -13.96 3.46
CA LYS A 101 75.71 -13.68 4.57
C LYS A 101 74.67 -14.81 4.54
N LYS A 102 74.85 -15.83 5.40
CA LYS A 102 73.77 -16.75 5.80
C LYS A 102 72.57 -15.88 6.19
N ILE A 103 71.57 -15.79 5.31
CA ILE A 103 70.33 -15.12 5.62
C ILE A 103 69.65 -15.99 6.68
N ASP A 104 69.59 -15.47 7.91
CA ASP A 104 69.04 -16.17 9.06
C ASP A 104 67.57 -16.54 8.77
N GLU A 105 67.27 -17.83 8.71
CA GLU A 105 65.93 -18.36 8.43
C GLU A 105 64.91 -17.83 9.47
N LYS A 106 65.39 -17.49 10.68
CA LYS A 106 64.60 -16.81 11.71
C LYS A 106 64.18 -15.39 11.29
N TYR A 107 65.09 -14.60 10.73
CA TYR A 107 64.82 -13.25 10.25
C TYR A 107 63.82 -13.24 9.09
N MET A 108 63.96 -14.17 8.14
CA MET A 108 63.01 -14.33 7.03
C MET A 108 61.59 -14.65 7.53
N ASN A 109 61.48 -15.52 8.53
CA ASN A 109 60.21 -15.94 9.11
C ASN A 109 59.54 -14.80 9.89
N GLU A 110 60.31 -13.98 10.61
CA GLU A 110 59.81 -12.78 11.28
C GLU A 110 59.32 -11.72 10.30
N GLU A 111 60.08 -11.42 9.25
CA GLU A 111 59.66 -10.49 8.19
C GLU A 111 58.41 -10.98 7.45
N MET A 112 58.33 -12.27 7.15
CA MET A 112 57.13 -12.88 6.55
C MET A 112 55.91 -12.80 7.48
N LYS A 113 56.11 -12.90 8.80
CA LYS A 113 55.06 -12.74 9.81
C LYS A 113 54.56 -11.29 9.85
N ILE A 114 55.47 -10.31 9.87
CA ILE A 114 55.15 -8.87 9.82
C ILE A 114 54.40 -8.52 8.53
N PHE A 115 54.86 -9.04 7.38
CA PHE A 115 54.20 -8.86 6.10
C PHE A 115 52.78 -9.45 6.08
N LYS A 116 52.60 -10.67 6.59
CA LYS A 116 51.27 -11.30 6.72
C LYS A 116 50.34 -10.48 7.62
N GLU A 117 50.84 -9.93 8.72
CA GLU A 117 50.06 -9.05 9.60
C GLU A 117 49.68 -7.73 8.93
N LYS A 118 50.61 -7.08 8.24
CA LYS A 118 50.33 -5.86 7.45
C LYS A 118 49.27 -6.12 6.38
N MET A 119 49.41 -7.22 5.62
CA MET A 119 48.43 -7.64 4.62
C MET A 119 47.07 -7.97 5.23
N ARG A 120 47.03 -8.56 6.43
CA ARG A 120 45.78 -8.81 7.16
C ARG A 120 45.11 -7.50 7.59
N LYS A 121 45.87 -6.53 8.12
CA LYS A 121 45.38 -5.18 8.48
C LYS A 121 44.83 -4.44 7.27
N GLU A 122 45.56 -4.44 6.15
CA GLU A 122 45.11 -3.88 4.86
C GLU A 122 43.80 -4.55 4.39
N ARG A 123 43.75 -5.88 4.34
CA ARG A 123 42.51 -6.62 3.97
C ARG A 123 41.34 -6.29 4.86
N LEU A 124 41.54 -6.15 6.18
CA LEU A 124 40.51 -5.73 7.12
C LEU A 124 40.04 -4.31 6.83
N LYS A 125 40.95 -3.38 6.52
CA LYS A 125 40.62 -2.01 6.11
C LYS A 125 39.77 -2.00 4.83
N TYR A 126 40.14 -2.76 3.80
CA TYR A 126 39.33 -2.91 2.58
C TYR A 126 37.97 -3.54 2.85
N LYS A 127 37.88 -4.57 3.71
CA LYS A 127 36.60 -5.15 4.10
C LYS A 127 35.68 -4.13 4.78
N LYS A 128 36.22 -3.29 5.68
CA LYS A 128 35.46 -2.20 6.32
C LYS A 128 34.95 -1.17 5.31
N VAL A 129 35.79 -0.76 4.35
CA VAL A 129 35.40 0.18 3.30
C VAL A 129 34.32 -0.42 2.38
N ILE A 130 34.49 -1.67 1.95
CA ILE A 130 33.48 -2.36 1.12
C ILE A 130 32.16 -2.50 1.87
N PHE A 131 32.21 -2.87 3.16
CA PHE A 131 31.02 -2.96 3.99
C PHE A 131 30.30 -1.62 4.11
N PHE A 132 31.03 -0.52 4.33
CA PHE A 132 30.46 0.83 4.39
C PHE A 132 29.82 1.28 3.08
N ILE A 133 30.48 1.01 1.94
CA ILE A 133 29.91 1.32 0.61
C ILE A 133 28.63 0.51 0.40
N PHE A 134 28.67 -0.79 0.70
CA PHE A 134 27.51 -1.66 0.55
C PHE A 134 26.35 -1.24 1.45
N SER A 135 26.61 -0.93 2.73
CA SER A 135 25.58 -0.48 3.67
C SER A 135 24.96 0.85 3.25
N THR A 136 25.75 1.75 2.69
CA THR A 136 25.26 3.04 2.17
C THR A 136 24.36 2.83 0.95
N ILE A 137 24.80 2.03 -0.04
CA ILE A 137 23.98 1.72 -1.23
C ILE A 137 22.68 1.02 -0.82
N LEU A 138 22.76 0.05 0.08
CA LEU A 138 21.59 -0.66 0.59
C LEU A 138 20.65 0.30 1.34
N GLY A 139 21.18 1.19 2.17
CA GLY A 139 20.38 2.19 2.89
C GLY A 139 19.64 3.14 1.95
N VAL A 140 20.31 3.62 0.88
CA VAL A 140 19.68 4.44 -0.15
C VAL A 140 18.60 3.66 -0.91
N TYR A 141 18.87 2.41 -1.29
CA TYR A 141 17.87 1.55 -1.95
C TYR A 141 16.64 1.34 -1.06
N VAL A 142 16.84 0.99 0.21
CA VAL A 142 15.75 0.81 1.19
C VAL A 142 14.98 2.10 1.39
N TYR A 143 15.64 3.25 1.46
CA TYR A 143 14.96 4.54 1.56
C TYR A 143 14.03 4.80 0.38
N PHE A 144 14.50 4.61 -0.87
CA PHE A 144 13.65 4.81 -2.05
C PHE A 144 12.53 3.77 -2.15
N GLU A 145 12.82 2.49 -1.92
CA GLU A 145 11.80 1.44 -1.95
C GLU A 145 10.81 1.52 -0.80
N SER A 146 11.17 2.11 0.35
CA SER A 146 10.25 2.25 1.47
C SER A 146 9.01 3.09 1.14
N TYR A 147 9.06 3.93 0.12
CA TYR A 147 7.89 4.68 -0.35
C TYR A 147 6.92 3.83 -1.18
N ASN A 148 7.35 2.65 -1.67
CA ASN A 148 6.53 1.75 -2.47
C ASN A 148 5.65 0.86 -1.57
N PRO A 149 4.32 0.87 -1.72
CA PRO A 149 3.43 0.00 -0.93
C PRO A 149 3.69 -1.50 -1.10
N GLU A 150 4.35 -1.94 -2.19
CA GLU A 150 4.75 -3.33 -2.43
C GLU A 150 6.10 -3.72 -1.78
N PHE A 151 6.73 -2.83 -1.03
CA PHE A 151 8.02 -3.11 -0.41
C PHE A 151 7.95 -4.28 0.59
N PHE A 152 8.80 -5.28 0.38
CA PHE A 152 8.71 -6.58 1.05
C PHE A 152 8.83 -6.50 2.59
N LEU A 153 9.48 -5.47 3.15
CA LEU A 153 9.57 -5.30 4.61
C LEU A 153 8.20 -5.08 5.25
N TYR A 154 7.26 -4.43 4.55
CA TYR A 154 5.90 -4.27 5.06
C TYR A 154 5.18 -5.61 5.19
N ASP A 155 5.39 -6.55 4.25
CA ASP A 155 4.82 -7.90 4.34
C ASP A 155 5.45 -8.71 5.48
N ILE A 156 6.75 -8.58 5.71
CA ILE A 156 7.44 -9.23 6.84
C ILE A 156 6.87 -8.71 8.16
N PHE A 157 6.76 -7.38 8.29
CA PHE A 157 6.19 -6.74 9.46
C PHE A 157 4.72 -7.13 9.67
N LEU A 158 3.94 -7.17 8.60
CA LEU A 158 2.55 -7.60 8.64
C LEU A 158 2.43 -9.05 9.10
N LYS A 159 3.22 -9.98 8.55
CA LYS A 159 3.21 -11.40 8.97
C LYS A 159 3.56 -11.55 10.45
N PHE A 160 4.51 -10.76 10.94
CA PHE A 160 4.83 -10.70 12.37
C PHE A 160 3.62 -10.22 13.19
N CYS A 161 3.04 -9.09 12.81
CA CYS A 161 1.87 -8.52 13.49
C CYS A 161 0.67 -9.47 13.48
N LEU A 162 0.37 -10.08 12.33
CA LEU A 162 -0.72 -11.05 12.14
C LEU A 162 -0.57 -12.28 13.03
N LYS A 163 0.66 -12.66 13.39
CA LYS A 163 0.93 -13.83 14.23
C LYS A 163 1.01 -13.50 15.72
N TYR A 164 1.57 -12.36 16.08
CA TYR A 164 2.00 -12.11 17.47
C TYR A 164 1.33 -10.92 18.18
N VAL A 165 0.67 -10.02 17.45
CA VAL A 165 0.16 -8.76 18.01
C VAL A 165 -1.37 -8.73 17.99
N ASP A 166 -2.00 -8.19 19.04
CA ASP A 166 -3.47 -8.03 19.12
C ASP A 166 -4.05 -7.28 17.91
N CYS A 167 -5.29 -7.62 17.51
CA CYS A 167 -5.92 -7.04 16.31
C CYS A 167 -6.14 -5.54 16.42
N GLU A 168 -6.65 -5.07 17.56
CA GLU A 168 -6.95 -3.66 17.74
C GLU A 168 -5.65 -2.86 17.89
N LEU A 169 -4.64 -3.43 18.57
CA LEU A 169 -3.31 -2.81 18.66
C LEU A 169 -2.60 -2.70 17.30
N CYS A 170 -2.65 -3.73 16.45
CA CYS A 170 -2.14 -3.67 15.08
C CYS A 170 -2.79 -2.54 14.27
N HIS A 171 -4.11 -2.43 14.41
CA HIS A 171 -4.90 -1.43 13.70
C HIS A 171 -4.57 -0.01 14.18
N ASP A 172 -4.49 0.18 15.50
CA ASP A 172 -4.11 1.45 16.11
C ASP A 172 -2.69 1.86 15.70
N LEU A 173 -1.75 0.91 15.62
CA LEU A 173 -0.39 1.16 15.13
C LEU A 173 -0.38 1.59 13.66
N PHE A 174 -1.16 0.92 12.80
CA PHE A 174 -1.30 1.33 11.40
C PHE A 174 -1.82 2.77 11.29
N LEU A 175 -2.88 3.09 12.04
CA LEU A 175 -3.44 4.45 12.06
C LEU A 175 -2.42 5.46 12.59
N LEU A 176 -1.65 5.11 13.62
CA LEU A 176 -0.58 5.96 14.17
C LEU A 176 0.49 6.28 13.12
N LEU A 177 0.97 5.27 12.38
CA LEU A 177 1.92 5.47 11.28
C LEU A 177 1.32 6.36 10.19
N GLY A 178 0.04 6.17 9.86
CA GLY A 178 -0.70 7.01 8.93
C GLY A 178 -0.79 8.47 9.40
N LYS A 179 -1.07 8.70 10.67
CA LYS A 179 -1.21 10.03 11.27
C LYS A 179 0.10 10.82 11.19
N TYR A 180 1.24 10.14 11.29
CA TYR A 180 2.57 10.74 11.14
C TYR A 180 3.11 10.70 9.70
N ASN A 181 2.28 10.35 8.71
CA ASN A 181 2.67 10.28 7.30
C ASN A 181 3.87 9.33 7.04
N LEU A 182 3.99 8.24 7.80
CA LEU A 182 5.04 7.22 7.68
C LEU A 182 4.64 6.03 6.81
N LEU A 183 3.42 6.03 6.27
CA LEU A 183 2.95 5.01 5.33
C LEU A 183 3.52 5.26 3.93
N PRO A 184 3.73 4.19 3.13
CA PRO A 184 4.12 4.34 1.73
C PRO A 184 3.00 5.00 0.92
N TYR A 185 3.29 5.39 -0.31
CA TYR A 185 2.30 6.01 -1.20
C TYR A 185 2.40 5.49 -2.63
N ASP A 186 1.24 5.30 -3.25
CA ASP A 186 1.08 5.01 -4.66
C ASP A 186 1.00 6.33 -5.45
N THR A 187 1.95 6.52 -6.36
CA THR A 187 2.00 7.67 -7.28
C THR A 187 1.71 7.26 -8.73
N THR A 188 1.29 6.02 -8.95
CA THR A 188 0.92 5.56 -10.29
C THR A 188 -0.36 6.25 -10.75
N ASN A 189 -0.43 6.54 -12.05
CA ASN A 189 -1.67 7.03 -12.64
C ASN A 189 -2.65 5.86 -12.78
N ASP A 190 -3.84 6.02 -12.21
CA ASP A 190 -4.92 5.04 -12.37
C ASP A 190 -5.37 4.92 -13.83
N SER A 191 -5.75 3.72 -14.23
CA SER A 191 -6.31 3.46 -15.56
C SER A 191 -7.66 4.15 -15.73
N ILE A 192 -7.79 5.00 -16.75
CA ILE A 192 -9.05 5.68 -17.08
C ILE A 192 -10.20 4.69 -17.35
N TYR A 193 -9.88 3.49 -17.86
CA TYR A 193 -10.85 2.42 -18.15
C TYR A 193 -11.44 1.79 -16.88
N SER A 194 -10.79 1.97 -15.73
CA SER A 194 -11.25 1.47 -14.43
C SER A 194 -11.96 2.52 -13.60
N SER A 195 -12.03 3.77 -14.07
CA SER A 195 -12.79 4.82 -13.40
C SER A 195 -14.27 4.46 -13.32
N SER A 196 -14.94 4.94 -12.27
CA SER A 196 -16.35 4.68 -12.02
C SER A 196 -17.05 5.92 -11.49
N GLU A 197 -18.37 5.93 -11.53
CA GLU A 197 -19.16 7.04 -11.01
C GLU A 197 -20.45 6.55 -10.35
N VAL A 198 -20.90 7.31 -9.36
CA VAL A 198 -22.22 7.17 -8.74
C VAL A 198 -22.84 8.56 -8.69
N LYS A 199 -23.79 8.84 -9.58
CA LYS A 199 -24.32 10.19 -9.81
C LYS A 199 -23.18 11.19 -10.08
N ASN A 200 -23.01 12.21 -9.23
CA ASN A 200 -21.96 13.22 -9.31
C ASN A 200 -20.62 12.78 -8.69
N LEU A 201 -20.57 11.67 -7.94
CA LEU A 201 -19.32 11.13 -7.38
C LEU A 201 -18.48 10.48 -8.48
N LYS A 202 -17.31 11.03 -8.74
CA LYS A 202 -16.35 10.52 -9.74
C LYS A 202 -15.18 9.85 -9.05
N PHE A 203 -15.11 8.52 -9.14
CA PHE A 203 -14.05 7.72 -8.54
C PHE A 203 -12.93 7.50 -9.54
N ILE A 204 -11.69 7.91 -9.20
CA ILE A 204 -10.51 7.78 -10.09
C ILE A 204 -10.14 6.31 -10.38
N ASN A 205 -10.47 5.42 -9.45
CA ASN A 205 -10.43 3.96 -9.57
C ASN A 205 -11.58 3.39 -8.72
N PRO A 206 -11.96 2.11 -8.81
CA PRO A 206 -13.19 1.62 -8.17
C PRO A 206 -12.99 1.17 -6.72
N PHE A 207 -11.83 1.40 -6.11
CA PHE A 207 -11.49 0.85 -4.80
C PHE A 207 -11.41 1.92 -3.72
N GLY A 208 -12.14 1.71 -2.63
CA GLY A 208 -12.06 2.53 -1.43
C GLY A 208 -11.91 1.72 -0.17
N VAL A 209 -11.81 2.42 0.96
CA VAL A 209 -11.73 1.82 2.30
C VAL A 209 -13.08 1.93 3.00
N ALA A 210 -13.56 0.81 3.57
CA ALA A 210 -14.86 0.72 4.22
C ALA A 210 -14.90 1.44 5.58
N ALA A 211 -16.10 1.84 6.02
CA ALA A 211 -16.33 2.32 7.38
C ALA A 211 -15.87 1.29 8.43
N GLY A 212 -15.47 1.82 9.57
CA GLY A 212 -14.91 1.08 10.70
C GLY A 212 -13.38 1.05 10.69
N PHE A 213 -12.73 1.33 9.56
CA PHE A 213 -11.28 1.33 9.45
C PHE A 213 -10.69 2.60 10.07
N ASP A 214 -10.89 3.78 9.47
CA ASP A 214 -10.55 5.07 10.11
C ASP A 214 -11.81 5.70 10.71
N LYS A 215 -12.20 5.24 11.90
CA LYS A 215 -13.42 5.69 12.57
C LYS A 215 -13.43 7.19 12.86
N ASN A 216 -12.26 7.75 13.13
CA ASN A 216 -12.12 9.10 13.66
C ASN A 216 -11.54 10.09 12.64
N GLY A 217 -11.25 9.66 11.41
CA GLY A 217 -10.66 10.50 10.37
C GLY A 217 -9.25 10.98 10.69
N VAL A 218 -8.44 10.17 11.39
CA VAL A 218 -7.10 10.58 11.86
C VAL A 218 -5.99 10.38 10.82
N SER A 219 -6.24 9.57 9.80
CA SER A 219 -5.22 9.13 8.83
C SER A 219 -5.75 9.08 7.39
N ILE A 220 -6.78 9.88 7.09
CA ILE A 220 -7.48 9.94 5.81
C ILE A 220 -6.49 10.07 4.63
N ASP A 221 -5.58 11.04 4.68
CA ASP A 221 -4.66 11.32 3.58
C ASP A 221 -3.68 10.18 3.33
N SER A 222 -3.10 9.60 4.38
CA SER A 222 -2.16 8.49 4.25
C SER A 222 -2.83 7.23 3.73
N ILE A 223 -4.08 6.97 4.12
CA ILE A 223 -4.84 5.82 3.60
C ILE A 223 -5.17 6.01 2.12
N LEU A 224 -5.68 7.18 1.71
CA LEU A 224 -5.98 7.47 0.30
C LEU A 224 -4.71 7.34 -0.57
N LYS A 225 -3.59 7.88 -0.09
CA LYS A 225 -2.30 7.80 -0.77
C LYS A 225 -1.74 6.40 -0.94
N LEU A 226 -2.28 5.36 -0.28
CA LEU A 226 -1.94 3.97 -0.61
C LEU A 226 -2.46 3.53 -1.99
N GLY A 227 -3.34 4.33 -2.62
CA GLY A 227 -3.85 4.12 -3.97
C GLY A 227 -5.37 3.94 -4.05
N PHE A 228 -6.10 4.22 -2.97
CA PHE A 228 -7.58 4.14 -2.92
C PHE A 228 -8.20 5.44 -3.40
N SER A 229 -9.27 5.37 -4.19
CA SER A 229 -9.96 6.57 -4.69
C SER A 229 -10.89 7.22 -3.66
N PHE A 230 -11.34 6.47 -2.66
CA PHE A 230 -12.22 6.96 -1.61
C PHE A 230 -12.06 6.25 -0.27
N ILE A 231 -12.54 6.89 0.79
CA ILE A 231 -12.64 6.32 2.14
C ILE A 231 -13.96 6.70 2.78
N GLU A 232 -14.55 5.76 3.51
CA GLU A 232 -15.68 6.02 4.40
C GLU A 232 -15.17 6.06 5.84
N ILE A 233 -15.15 7.24 6.46
CA ILE A 233 -14.82 7.36 7.90
C ILE A 233 -16.04 7.01 8.77
N GLY A 234 -15.83 6.87 10.07
CA GLY A 234 -16.87 6.46 11.02
C GLY A 234 -17.03 4.93 11.11
N THR A 235 -18.13 4.38 11.59
CA THR A 235 -19.35 5.09 12.00
C THR A 235 -19.13 6.00 13.20
N ILE A 236 -19.53 7.27 13.05
CA ILE A 236 -19.51 8.25 14.15
C ILE A 236 -20.88 8.34 14.82
N THR A 237 -20.89 8.82 16.06
CA THR A 237 -22.09 9.13 16.84
C THR A 237 -21.99 10.56 17.38
N PRO A 238 -23.10 11.21 17.78
CA PRO A 238 -23.05 12.56 18.33
C PRO A 238 -22.05 12.71 19.47
N ARG A 239 -22.20 11.87 20.51
CA ARG A 239 -21.32 11.84 21.67
C ARG A 239 -20.21 10.81 21.46
N GLU A 240 -19.07 11.07 22.08
CA GLU A 240 -17.98 10.10 22.21
C GLU A 240 -18.47 8.84 22.91
N GLN A 241 -18.03 7.68 22.45
CA GLN A 241 -18.27 6.42 23.15
C GLN A 241 -17.08 5.48 23.03
N LYS A 242 -16.74 4.82 24.13
CA LYS A 242 -15.62 3.86 24.19
C LYS A 242 -15.88 2.57 23.41
N GLY A 243 -17.15 2.23 23.18
CA GLY A 243 -17.62 0.96 22.62
C GLY A 243 -17.65 -0.17 23.66
N ASN A 244 -17.78 -1.42 23.21
CA ASN A 244 -17.82 -2.59 24.08
C ASN A 244 -16.42 -2.92 24.65
N GLU A 245 -16.36 -3.73 25.71
CA GLU A 245 -15.11 -4.09 26.38
C GLU A 245 -14.12 -4.84 25.47
N LYS A 246 -12.82 -4.60 25.67
CA LYS A 246 -11.74 -5.30 24.96
C LYS A 246 -11.41 -6.64 25.66
N PRO A 247 -10.89 -7.65 24.95
CA PRO A 247 -10.66 -7.71 23.51
C PRO A 247 -11.96 -7.93 22.70
N ARG A 248 -12.10 -7.22 21.59
CA ARG A 248 -13.34 -7.13 20.80
C ARG A 248 -13.16 -7.25 19.30
N ILE A 249 -11.95 -7.54 18.85
CA ILE A 249 -11.61 -7.80 17.45
C ILE A 249 -10.72 -9.03 17.42
N PHE A 250 -11.13 -10.04 16.68
CA PHE A 250 -10.38 -11.28 16.52
C PHE A 250 -10.28 -11.61 15.04
N ARG A 251 -9.15 -12.15 14.62
CA ARG A 251 -8.90 -12.55 13.24
C ARG A 251 -8.51 -14.00 13.18
N ASP A 252 -8.90 -14.65 12.11
CA ASP A 252 -8.51 -16.01 11.77
C ASP A 252 -7.75 -15.95 10.45
N ASN A 253 -6.45 -16.24 10.52
CA ASN A 253 -5.54 -16.05 9.37
C ASN A 253 -5.80 -17.10 8.28
N GLU A 254 -6.19 -18.33 8.65
CA GLU A 254 -6.44 -19.42 7.71
C GLU A 254 -7.68 -19.15 6.85
N SER A 255 -8.78 -18.75 7.49
CA SER A 255 -10.03 -18.41 6.80
C SER A 255 -10.10 -16.96 6.32
N ARG A 256 -9.02 -16.18 6.47
CA ARG A 256 -8.93 -14.73 6.17
C ARG A 256 -10.17 -13.97 6.62
N SER A 257 -10.60 -14.23 7.84
CA SER A 257 -11.85 -13.71 8.40
C SER A 257 -11.60 -12.94 9.69
N VAL A 258 -12.48 -11.97 9.99
CA VAL A 258 -12.41 -11.15 11.20
C VAL A 258 -13.78 -11.09 11.84
N ILE A 259 -13.87 -11.39 13.14
CA ILE A 259 -15.05 -11.16 13.96
C ILE A 259 -14.82 -9.95 14.88
N ASN A 260 -15.81 -9.07 14.99
CA ASN A 260 -15.71 -7.90 15.87
C ASN A 260 -17.01 -7.58 16.59
N SER A 261 -16.87 -7.13 17.84
CA SER A 261 -17.92 -6.66 18.73
C SER A 261 -17.70 -5.20 19.15
N CYS A 262 -17.16 -4.34 18.29
CA CYS A 262 -16.70 -2.99 18.68
C CYS A 262 -17.74 -2.09 19.37
N GLY A 263 -18.99 -2.06 18.90
CA GLY A 263 -20.05 -1.19 19.46
C GLY A 263 -19.80 0.31 19.23
N PHE A 264 -19.51 0.71 17.99
CA PHE A 264 -19.29 2.11 17.57
C PHE A 264 -18.32 2.94 18.44
N ASN A 265 -17.18 2.37 18.86
CA ASN A 265 -16.12 3.16 19.50
C ASN A 265 -15.64 4.32 18.61
N ASN A 266 -15.83 5.57 19.04
CA ASN A 266 -15.44 6.77 18.29
C ASN A 266 -15.35 8.00 19.21
N ILE A 267 -14.64 9.05 18.77
CA ILE A 267 -14.37 10.26 19.57
C ILE A 267 -15.50 11.31 19.54
N GLY A 268 -16.66 10.98 18.99
CA GLY A 268 -17.81 11.88 18.87
C GLY A 268 -17.77 12.75 17.62
N CYS A 269 -18.95 13.22 17.19
CA CYS A 269 -19.12 13.88 15.90
C CYS A 269 -18.35 15.21 15.81
N ASP A 270 -18.29 15.99 16.90
CA ASP A 270 -17.60 17.28 16.90
C ASP A 270 -16.09 17.13 16.62
N LYS A 271 -15.40 16.25 17.37
CA LYS A 271 -13.95 16.02 17.18
C LYS A 271 -13.64 15.39 15.82
N VAL A 272 -14.49 14.50 15.31
CA VAL A 272 -14.30 13.94 13.96
C VAL A 272 -14.53 15.00 12.88
N SER A 273 -15.47 15.92 13.08
CA SER A 273 -15.69 17.04 12.17
C SER A 273 -14.44 17.94 12.10
N GLU A 274 -13.78 18.22 13.23
CA GLU A 274 -12.49 18.94 13.24
C GLU A 274 -11.40 18.23 12.44
N ASN A 275 -11.29 16.90 12.57
CA ASN A 275 -10.33 16.10 11.81
C ASN A 275 -10.62 16.16 10.30
N LEU A 276 -11.89 16.03 9.92
CA LEU A 276 -12.29 16.13 8.52
C LEU A 276 -12.04 17.53 7.95
N ILE A 277 -12.30 18.60 8.72
CA ILE A 277 -11.96 19.98 8.34
C ILE A 277 -10.45 20.12 8.09
N LYS A 278 -9.60 19.60 8.98
CA LYS A 278 -8.13 19.60 8.80
C LYS A 278 -7.74 18.87 7.52
N PHE A 279 -8.33 17.71 7.25
CA PHE A 279 -8.12 16.99 5.99
C PHE A 279 -8.54 17.82 4.77
N ARG A 280 -9.73 18.44 4.77
CA ARG A 280 -10.22 19.25 3.65
C ARG A 280 -9.31 20.45 3.37
N LYS A 281 -8.75 21.07 4.40
CA LYS A 281 -7.71 22.12 4.25
C LYS A 281 -6.45 21.56 3.58
N LYS A 282 -5.97 20.38 4.00
CA LYS A 282 -4.82 19.71 3.37
C LYS A 282 -5.10 19.34 1.91
N GLN A 283 -6.29 18.84 1.62
CA GLN A 283 -6.74 18.43 0.29
C GLN A 283 -6.72 19.59 -0.72
N LYS A 284 -7.01 20.83 -0.30
CA LYS A 284 -6.92 22.02 -1.17
C LYS A 284 -5.50 22.22 -1.74
N ASN A 285 -4.46 21.87 -0.96
CA ASN A 285 -3.05 22.14 -1.30
C ASN A 285 -2.32 20.90 -1.84
N ASP A 286 -2.80 19.70 -1.52
CA ASP A 286 -2.16 18.44 -1.91
C ASP A 286 -2.74 17.91 -3.23
N LYS A 287 -1.97 18.03 -4.31
CA LYS A 287 -2.36 17.58 -5.66
C LYS A 287 -2.76 16.10 -5.70
N LEU A 288 -2.12 15.26 -4.89
CA LEU A 288 -2.44 13.83 -4.83
C LEU A 288 -3.85 13.59 -4.31
N LEU A 289 -4.40 14.47 -3.48
CA LEU A 289 -5.70 14.29 -2.82
C LEU A 289 -6.87 14.98 -3.55
N SER A 290 -6.58 15.82 -4.56
CA SER A 290 -7.53 16.74 -5.20
C SER A 290 -8.86 16.11 -5.66
N ARG A 291 -8.83 14.85 -6.12
CA ARG A 291 -9.99 14.14 -6.68
C ARG A 291 -10.52 13.02 -5.78
N HIS A 292 -9.95 12.85 -4.59
CA HIS A 292 -10.32 11.75 -3.70
C HIS A 292 -11.62 12.06 -2.95
N ILE A 293 -12.45 11.03 -2.76
CA ILE A 293 -13.77 11.14 -2.15
C ILE A 293 -13.71 10.70 -0.68
N VAL A 294 -14.35 11.45 0.21
CA VAL A 294 -14.51 11.07 1.62
C VAL A 294 -15.98 11.03 1.99
N GLY A 295 -16.47 9.82 2.27
CA GLY A 295 -17.78 9.59 2.85
C GLY A 295 -17.72 9.52 4.38
N VAL A 296 -18.85 9.79 5.02
CA VAL A 296 -18.98 9.71 6.48
C VAL A 296 -20.12 8.77 6.83
N SER A 297 -19.80 7.67 7.51
CA SER A 297 -20.81 6.82 8.12
C SER A 297 -21.29 7.40 9.45
N ILE A 298 -22.60 7.52 9.62
CA ILE A 298 -23.24 8.04 10.82
C ILE A 298 -24.19 7.00 11.43
N GLY A 299 -24.29 7.01 12.76
CA GLY A 299 -25.15 6.13 13.53
C GLY A 299 -25.58 6.77 14.85
N LYS A 300 -26.24 5.99 15.72
CA LYS A 300 -26.69 6.44 17.04
C LYS A 300 -25.77 6.02 18.16
N ASN A 301 -25.73 6.82 19.22
CA ASN A 301 -25.20 6.42 20.51
C ASN A 301 -26.04 5.24 21.08
N LYS A 302 -25.41 4.44 21.95
CA LYS A 302 -25.99 3.19 22.50
C LYS A 302 -27.29 3.46 23.26
N ASP A 303 -27.30 4.52 24.05
CA ASP A 303 -28.33 4.99 24.97
C ASP A 303 -29.44 5.83 24.30
N THR A 304 -29.25 6.26 23.05
CA THR A 304 -30.26 7.04 22.33
C THR A 304 -31.48 6.18 21.95
N LEU A 305 -32.68 6.66 22.29
CA LEU A 305 -33.96 6.04 21.94
C LEU A 305 -34.34 6.27 20.47
N ASN A 306 -34.39 7.54 20.05
CA ASN A 306 -34.75 7.93 18.69
C ASN A 306 -33.49 8.16 17.84
N ILE A 307 -33.26 7.26 16.88
CA ILE A 307 -32.11 7.34 15.97
C ILE A 307 -32.05 8.65 15.16
N ASN A 308 -33.20 9.24 14.82
CA ASN A 308 -33.24 10.44 13.98
C ASN A 308 -32.59 11.65 14.64
N ASP A 309 -32.66 11.78 15.97
CA ASP A 309 -32.06 12.90 16.69
C ASP A 309 -30.54 12.88 16.56
N ASP A 310 -29.94 11.69 16.70
CA ASP A 310 -28.50 11.50 16.55
C ASP A 310 -28.01 11.68 15.11
N LEU A 311 -28.77 11.17 14.13
CA LEU A 311 -28.46 11.36 12.72
C LEU A 311 -28.52 12.84 12.33
N ASN A 312 -29.56 13.56 12.78
CA ASN A 312 -29.72 14.99 12.54
C ASN A 312 -28.59 15.81 13.17
N TYR A 313 -28.17 15.49 14.39
CA TYR A 313 -27.02 16.12 15.01
C TYR A 313 -25.75 15.95 14.16
N CYS A 314 -25.48 14.71 13.72
CA CYS A 314 -24.30 14.44 12.90
C CYS A 314 -24.34 15.19 11.57
N ILE A 315 -25.49 15.20 10.89
CA ILE A 315 -25.68 15.90 9.61
C ILE A 315 -25.35 17.39 9.75
N LYS A 316 -25.94 18.06 10.74
CA LYS A 316 -25.72 19.49 10.99
C LYS A 316 -24.23 19.83 11.18
N LYS A 317 -23.47 18.92 11.77
CA LYS A 317 -22.05 19.13 12.08
C LYS A 317 -21.11 18.79 10.93
N ILE A 318 -21.35 17.68 10.23
CA ILE A 318 -20.33 17.09 9.34
C ILE A 318 -20.72 17.08 7.86
N ALA A 319 -22.00 17.18 7.50
CA ALA A 319 -22.45 17.02 6.11
C ALA A 319 -21.76 17.99 5.14
N ARG A 320 -21.49 19.23 5.59
CA ARG A 320 -20.79 20.26 4.82
C ARG A 320 -19.43 19.82 4.28
N TYR A 321 -18.78 18.87 4.95
CA TYR A 321 -17.42 18.40 4.64
C TYR A 321 -17.39 17.00 4.03
N SER A 322 -18.55 16.38 3.83
CA SER A 322 -18.70 15.01 3.34
C SER A 322 -19.04 15.02 1.85
N ASP A 323 -18.48 14.11 1.07
CA ASP A 323 -18.92 13.88 -0.32
C ASP A 323 -20.17 12.99 -0.36
N TYR A 324 -20.32 12.12 0.64
CA TYR A 324 -21.53 11.36 0.88
C TYR A 324 -21.72 11.02 2.36
N ILE A 325 -22.96 10.76 2.76
CA ILE A 325 -23.36 10.28 4.08
C ILE A 325 -23.83 8.83 3.96
N ALA A 326 -23.34 7.95 4.84
CA ALA A 326 -23.77 6.56 4.93
C ALA A 326 -24.54 6.31 6.24
N ILE A 327 -25.85 6.13 6.13
CA ILE A 327 -26.74 5.79 7.24
C ILE A 327 -26.47 4.33 7.65
N ASN A 328 -25.95 4.13 8.87
CA ASN A 328 -25.63 2.80 9.36
C ASN A 328 -26.74 2.23 10.25
N VAL A 329 -27.60 1.41 9.63
CA VAL A 329 -28.67 0.66 10.31
C VAL A 329 -28.34 -0.84 10.45
N SER A 330 -27.08 -1.23 10.29
CA SER A 330 -26.71 -2.65 10.06
C SER A 330 -25.69 -3.24 11.02
N SER A 331 -25.16 -2.46 11.97
CA SER A 331 -24.22 -2.98 12.97
C SER A 331 -24.88 -4.04 13.86
N PRO A 332 -24.29 -5.25 13.99
CA PRO A 332 -24.77 -6.25 14.95
C PRO A 332 -24.37 -5.93 16.40
N ASN A 333 -23.53 -4.92 16.61
CA ASN A 333 -22.85 -4.67 17.89
C ASN A 333 -23.52 -3.56 18.72
N THR A 334 -24.61 -2.99 18.20
CA THR A 334 -25.47 -2.02 18.89
C THR A 334 -26.86 -2.63 18.97
N PRO A 335 -27.35 -3.01 20.16
CA PRO A 335 -28.65 -3.66 20.33
C PRO A 335 -29.79 -2.88 19.66
N GLY A 336 -30.69 -3.60 18.99
CA GLY A 336 -31.86 -3.04 18.30
C GLY A 336 -31.56 -2.20 17.06
N LEU A 337 -30.29 -1.99 16.68
CA LEU A 337 -29.97 -1.13 15.53
C LEU A 337 -30.47 -1.73 14.21
N ARG A 338 -30.33 -3.05 14.04
CA ARG A 338 -30.75 -3.77 12.82
C ARG A 338 -32.25 -3.77 12.60
N ASP A 339 -33.04 -3.56 13.65
CA ASP A 339 -34.50 -3.47 13.59
C ASP A 339 -34.96 -2.20 12.85
N ASN A 340 -34.07 -1.22 12.67
CA ASN A 340 -34.32 -0.03 11.85
C ASN A 340 -34.26 -0.32 10.34
N GLN A 341 -33.99 -1.55 9.94
CA GLN A 341 -34.14 -2.01 8.54
C GLN A 341 -35.57 -2.46 8.23
N GLU A 342 -36.46 -2.52 9.23
CA GLU A 342 -37.89 -2.62 9.01
C GLU A 342 -38.35 -1.45 8.12
N SER A 343 -39.28 -1.73 7.20
CA SER A 343 -39.58 -0.87 6.05
C SER A 343 -40.08 0.52 6.44
N GLU A 344 -41.00 0.62 7.39
CA GLU A 344 -41.56 1.91 7.81
C GLU A 344 -40.54 2.73 8.59
N LYS A 345 -39.81 2.10 9.53
CA LYS A 345 -38.71 2.76 10.25
C LYS A 345 -37.63 3.27 9.29
N LEU A 346 -37.21 2.43 8.35
CA LEU A 346 -36.17 2.77 7.38
C LEU A 346 -36.60 3.94 6.48
N LYS A 347 -37.84 3.92 5.99
CA LYS A 347 -38.42 4.99 5.18
C LYS A 347 -38.36 6.33 5.92
N ASN A 348 -38.81 6.35 7.16
CA ASN A 348 -38.80 7.54 8.00
C ASN A 348 -37.38 8.07 8.26
N ILE A 349 -36.41 7.18 8.50
CA ILE A 349 -35.01 7.55 8.68
C ILE A 349 -34.44 8.21 7.41
N ILE A 350 -34.64 7.59 6.24
CA ILE A 350 -34.11 8.12 4.97
C ILE A 350 -34.72 9.49 4.67
N LEU A 351 -36.04 9.62 4.79
CA LEU A 351 -36.74 10.89 4.52
C LEU A 351 -36.30 12.00 5.49
N ASN A 352 -36.10 11.68 6.77
CA ASN A 352 -35.60 12.63 7.76
C ASN A 352 -34.17 13.11 7.42
N VAL A 353 -33.26 12.19 7.06
CA VAL A 353 -31.90 12.55 6.63
C VAL A 353 -31.90 13.41 5.36
N LYS A 354 -32.72 13.07 4.36
CA LYS A 354 -32.91 13.87 3.14
C LYS A 354 -33.41 15.28 3.48
N LYS A 355 -34.40 15.38 4.38
CA LYS A 355 -34.96 16.66 4.83
C LYS A 355 -33.90 17.54 5.49
N GLU A 356 -33.08 16.98 6.37
CA GLU A 356 -32.06 17.75 7.09
C GLU A 356 -30.94 18.24 6.16
N ILE A 357 -30.45 17.41 5.23
CA ILE A 357 -29.45 17.85 4.23
C ILE A 357 -30.02 18.94 3.31
N ASN A 358 -31.25 18.79 2.85
CA ASN A 358 -31.91 19.82 2.02
C ASN A 358 -32.15 21.12 2.79
N LYS A 359 -32.35 21.05 4.11
CA LYS A 359 -32.47 22.23 4.97
C LYS A 359 -31.17 23.03 4.98
N LEU A 360 -30.03 22.37 5.16
CA LEU A 360 -28.71 23.02 5.11
C LEU A 360 -28.44 23.72 3.76
N GLU A 361 -28.87 23.12 2.66
CA GLU A 361 -28.76 23.72 1.32
C GLU A 361 -29.63 24.99 1.16
N LYS A 362 -30.85 24.97 1.69
CA LYS A 362 -31.77 26.13 1.64
C LYS A 362 -31.32 27.28 2.51
N GLU A 363 -30.86 26.99 3.74
CA GLU A 363 -30.34 28.01 4.66
C GLU A 363 -29.18 28.79 4.05
N GLU A 364 -28.29 28.09 3.33
CA GLU A 364 -27.19 28.71 2.61
C GLU A 364 -27.65 29.57 1.42
N ASN A 365 -28.55 29.03 0.58
CA ASN A 365 -29.05 29.78 -0.58
C ASN A 365 -29.73 31.10 -0.16
N ASN A 366 -30.45 31.09 0.97
CA ASN A 366 -31.06 32.30 1.54
C ASN A 366 -30.00 33.30 2.04
N ASN A 367 -28.93 32.83 2.70
CA ASN A 367 -27.84 33.70 3.17
C ASN A 367 -27.13 34.39 2.00
N ASN A 368 -26.88 33.67 0.90
CA ASN A 368 -26.24 34.23 -0.29
C ASN A 368 -27.12 35.28 -1.00
N ASN A 369 -28.43 35.06 -1.07
CA ASN A 369 -29.37 36.04 -1.65
C ASN A 369 -29.45 37.33 -0.82
N ASN A 370 -29.41 37.24 0.51
CA ASN A 370 -29.43 38.42 1.39
C ASN A 370 -28.14 39.23 1.31
N ASN A 371 -26.98 38.58 1.16
CA ASN A 371 -25.69 39.27 1.05
C ASN A 371 -25.51 39.99 -0.28
N ASN A 372 -26.08 39.48 -1.38
CA ASN A 372 -26.02 40.15 -2.69
C ASN A 372 -26.79 41.48 -2.75
N ASN A 373 -27.72 41.72 -1.81
CA ASN A 373 -28.45 42.98 -1.72
C ASN A 373 -27.70 44.08 -0.92
N ASN A 374 -26.62 43.73 -0.21
CA ASN A 374 -25.86 44.66 0.65
C ASN A 374 -24.37 44.69 0.24
N ASN A 375 -24.05 45.53 -0.75
CA ASN A 375 -22.73 46.04 -1.11
C ASN A 375 -21.61 45.10 -1.60
N ASN A 376 -21.17 45.40 -2.82
CA ASN A 376 -19.80 45.43 -3.34
C ASN A 376 -18.68 45.31 -2.29
N ASN A 377 -18.08 44.12 -2.17
CA ASN A 377 -16.63 43.96 -2.04
C ASN A 377 -16.20 42.52 -2.32
N ASN A 378 -15.25 42.39 -3.25
CA ASN A 378 -14.73 41.15 -3.81
C ASN A 378 -14.09 40.24 -2.75
N ASN A 379 -14.74 39.11 -2.48
CA ASN A 379 -14.11 37.80 -2.28
C ASN A 379 -15.12 36.71 -2.69
N ILE A 380 -15.33 36.60 -4.01
CA ILE A 380 -16.13 35.55 -4.63
C ILE A 380 -15.41 34.20 -4.43
N ASN A 381 -16.15 33.19 -3.92
CA ASN A 381 -15.86 31.74 -3.89
C ASN A 381 -15.38 31.07 -2.60
N ASP A 382 -16.12 31.15 -1.50
CA ASP A 382 -16.16 30.01 -0.56
C ASP A 382 -17.47 29.26 -0.74
N ASN A 383 -17.48 28.26 -1.62
CA ASN A 383 -18.60 27.34 -1.76
C ASN A 383 -18.91 26.71 -0.39
N TYR A 384 -20.17 26.77 0.04
CA TYR A 384 -20.64 26.18 1.29
C TYR A 384 -20.21 24.73 1.42
N TRP A 385 -20.29 23.94 0.35
CA TRP A 385 -19.84 22.55 0.36
C TRP A 385 -18.30 22.48 0.28
N ILE A 386 -17.67 22.34 1.45
CA ILE A 386 -16.21 22.21 1.60
C ILE A 386 -15.84 20.72 1.52
N ASN A 387 -16.24 20.09 0.41
CA ASN A 387 -15.95 18.71 0.07
C ASN A 387 -15.31 18.62 -1.33
N THR A 388 -15.16 17.44 -1.90
CA THR A 388 -14.57 17.23 -3.24
C THR A 388 -15.58 17.54 -4.33
N THR A 389 -16.85 17.16 -4.16
CA THR A 389 -17.90 17.38 -5.16
C THR A 389 -18.31 18.83 -5.34
N LYS A 390 -18.11 19.66 -4.31
CA LYS A 390 -18.61 21.05 -4.26
C LYS A 390 -20.14 21.14 -4.29
N GLU A 391 -20.80 20.06 -3.90
CA GLU A 391 -22.25 19.89 -3.88
C GLU A 391 -22.68 19.21 -2.58
N LYS A 392 -23.98 19.20 -2.28
CA LYS A 392 -24.50 18.48 -1.11
C LYS A 392 -24.12 16.99 -1.15
N PRO A 393 -23.86 16.37 0.00
CA PRO A 393 -23.50 14.96 0.04
C PRO A 393 -24.63 14.08 -0.47
N LEU A 394 -24.28 13.05 -1.25
CA LEU A 394 -25.20 11.96 -1.54
C LEU A 394 -25.51 11.15 -0.28
N ILE A 395 -26.65 10.47 -0.26
CA ILE A 395 -27.13 9.68 0.88
C ILE A 395 -27.16 8.20 0.48
N PHE A 396 -26.40 7.40 1.23
CA PHE A 396 -26.35 5.95 1.12
C PHE A 396 -26.91 5.32 2.40
N VAL A 397 -27.46 4.11 2.27
CA VAL A 397 -27.77 3.24 3.41
C VAL A 397 -26.89 2.01 3.39
N LYS A 398 -26.35 1.61 4.54
CA LYS A 398 -25.55 0.38 4.68
C LYS A 398 -26.40 -0.73 5.29
N LEU A 399 -26.58 -1.82 4.55
CA LEU A 399 -27.49 -2.92 4.91
C LEU A 399 -26.75 -4.12 5.51
N ALA A 400 -27.43 -4.83 6.42
CA ALA A 400 -26.96 -6.09 6.96
C ALA A 400 -27.28 -7.21 5.96
N PRO A 401 -26.42 -8.22 5.81
CA PRO A 401 -26.69 -9.34 4.91
C PRO A 401 -27.65 -10.37 5.52
N ASP A 402 -27.89 -10.30 6.83
CA ASP A 402 -28.71 -11.22 7.61
C ASP A 402 -30.20 -10.84 7.52
N LEU A 403 -30.75 -10.90 6.31
CA LEU A 403 -32.15 -10.56 6.00
C LEU A 403 -32.79 -11.67 5.17
N GLU A 404 -34.06 -11.92 5.41
CA GLU A 404 -34.89 -12.80 4.60
C GLU A 404 -35.24 -12.16 3.24
N GLN A 405 -35.64 -12.98 2.27
CA GLN A 405 -35.97 -12.49 0.93
C GLN A 405 -37.11 -11.46 0.93
N ASN A 406 -38.13 -11.66 1.77
CA ASN A 406 -39.25 -10.72 1.87
C ASN A 406 -38.80 -9.37 2.43
N GLU A 407 -37.95 -9.38 3.46
CA GLU A 407 -37.37 -8.15 4.03
C GLU A 407 -36.56 -7.38 3.00
N LYS A 408 -35.71 -8.08 2.23
CA LYS A 408 -34.92 -7.48 1.14
C LYS A 408 -35.80 -6.80 0.09
N LYS A 409 -36.90 -7.44 -0.33
CA LYS A 409 -37.86 -6.87 -1.28
C LYS A 409 -38.53 -5.61 -0.75
N LYS A 410 -39.01 -5.64 0.50
CA LYS A 410 -39.64 -4.47 1.12
C LYS A 410 -38.64 -3.31 1.31
N ILE A 411 -37.40 -3.62 1.72
CA ILE A 411 -36.32 -2.61 1.76
C ILE A 411 -36.09 -2.03 0.36
N ALA A 412 -35.96 -2.86 -0.68
CA ALA A 412 -35.75 -2.38 -2.04
C ALA A 412 -36.88 -1.43 -2.51
N GLN A 413 -38.13 -1.73 -2.15
CA GLN A 413 -39.26 -0.85 -2.42
C GLN A 413 -39.10 0.50 -1.70
N VAL A 414 -38.75 0.50 -0.41
CA VAL A 414 -38.46 1.74 0.34
C VAL A 414 -37.33 2.55 -0.30
N LEU A 415 -36.26 1.91 -0.76
CA LEU A 415 -35.14 2.61 -1.40
C LEU A 415 -35.57 3.27 -2.72
N LEU A 416 -36.46 2.63 -3.48
CA LEU A 416 -37.04 3.20 -4.70
C LEU A 416 -37.98 4.37 -4.37
N GLU A 417 -38.91 4.20 -3.43
CA GLU A 417 -39.88 5.22 -3.03
C GLU A 417 -39.22 6.48 -2.46
N THR A 418 -38.14 6.30 -1.70
CA THR A 418 -37.41 7.41 -1.09
C THR A 418 -36.39 8.05 -2.03
N GLU A 419 -36.17 7.48 -3.22
CA GLU A 419 -35.16 7.91 -4.18
C GLU A 419 -33.78 8.10 -3.53
N ILE A 420 -33.31 7.09 -2.79
CA ILE A 420 -31.99 7.14 -2.16
C ILE A 420 -30.89 7.17 -3.23
N ASP A 421 -29.73 7.76 -2.91
CA ASP A 421 -28.66 7.93 -3.91
C ASP A 421 -27.89 6.65 -4.18
N GLY A 422 -27.87 5.72 -3.22
CA GLY A 422 -27.33 4.38 -3.39
C GLY A 422 -27.42 3.55 -2.12
N MET A 423 -26.88 2.33 -2.20
CA MET A 423 -26.81 1.41 -1.06
C MET A 423 -25.44 0.75 -0.95
N ILE A 424 -25.00 0.50 0.27
CA ILE A 424 -23.74 -0.19 0.59
C ILE A 424 -24.09 -1.62 1.01
N ILE A 425 -23.64 -2.60 0.22
CA ILE A 425 -23.93 -4.02 0.40
C ILE A 425 -22.62 -4.79 0.55
N SER A 426 -22.24 -5.28 1.72
CA SER A 426 -22.97 -5.29 2.99
C SER A 426 -22.09 -4.99 4.20
N ASN A 427 -22.74 -4.86 5.36
CA ASN A 427 -22.09 -4.95 6.66
C ASN A 427 -21.72 -6.42 6.99
N THR A 428 -21.13 -6.63 8.16
CA THR A 428 -20.77 -7.94 8.70
C THR A 428 -22.00 -8.83 8.94
N THR A 429 -21.82 -10.15 8.93
CA THR A 429 -22.89 -11.14 9.19
C THR A 429 -22.78 -11.74 10.60
N THR A 430 -23.90 -12.14 11.19
CA THR A 430 -23.95 -12.94 12.43
C THR A 430 -24.15 -14.43 12.17
N LYS A 431 -24.17 -14.88 10.91
CA LYS A 431 -24.23 -16.30 10.58
C LYS A 431 -22.96 -17.01 11.06
N ASN A 432 -23.14 -18.20 11.62
CA ASN A 432 -22.03 -19.04 12.04
C ASN A 432 -21.42 -19.76 10.82
N PHE A 433 -20.11 -19.60 10.63
CA PHE A 433 -19.33 -20.28 9.58
C PHE A 433 -18.45 -21.42 10.11
N ASN A 434 -18.66 -21.84 11.36
CA ASN A 434 -17.89 -22.90 12.03
C ASN A 434 -16.37 -22.64 12.02
N ILE A 435 -15.98 -21.38 12.22
CA ILE A 435 -14.57 -21.00 12.39
C ILE A 435 -14.21 -21.26 13.86
N LYS A 436 -13.42 -22.31 14.12
CA LYS A 436 -13.07 -22.77 15.48
C LYS A 436 -12.59 -21.65 16.41
N SER A 437 -11.73 -20.76 15.90
CA SER A 437 -11.19 -19.63 16.67
C SER A 437 -12.24 -18.59 17.08
N PHE A 438 -13.44 -18.63 16.50
CA PHE A 438 -14.55 -17.69 16.76
C PHE A 438 -15.71 -18.28 17.59
N GLU A 439 -15.70 -19.58 17.94
CA GLU A 439 -16.83 -20.24 18.62
C GLU A 439 -17.30 -19.52 19.90
N ASN A 440 -16.36 -18.97 20.67
CA ASN A 440 -16.66 -18.24 21.92
C ASN A 440 -16.61 -16.71 21.75
N LYS A 441 -16.69 -16.21 20.51
CA LYS A 441 -16.58 -14.78 20.19
C LYS A 441 -17.93 -14.25 19.73
N LYS A 442 -18.28 -13.06 20.19
CA LYS A 442 -19.53 -12.37 19.79
C LYS A 442 -19.24 -11.33 18.72
N GLY A 443 -20.27 -10.98 17.97
CA GLY A 443 -20.26 -9.88 17.02
C GLY A 443 -20.36 -10.33 15.56
N GLY A 444 -20.00 -9.42 14.65
CA GLY A 444 -20.15 -9.64 13.22
C GLY A 444 -18.89 -10.18 12.56
N ILE A 445 -19.05 -11.17 11.69
CA ILE A 445 -18.01 -11.77 10.86
C ILE A 445 -17.88 -11.01 9.53
N SER A 446 -16.63 -10.79 9.13
CA SER A 446 -16.19 -10.19 7.87
C SER A 446 -15.05 -11.01 7.25
N GLY A 447 -14.60 -10.62 6.06
CA GLY A 447 -13.53 -11.31 5.35
C GLY A 447 -14.05 -12.36 4.38
N GLU A 448 -13.24 -13.36 4.08
CA GLU A 448 -13.45 -14.27 2.95
C GLU A 448 -14.76 -15.05 3.06
N LYS A 449 -15.14 -15.49 4.27
CA LYS A 449 -16.39 -16.23 4.49
C LYS A 449 -17.66 -15.42 4.19
N LEU A 450 -17.58 -14.08 4.22
CA LEU A 450 -18.70 -13.21 3.86
C LEU A 450 -18.85 -13.02 2.34
N LYS A 451 -17.85 -13.39 1.53
CA LYS A 451 -17.79 -13.04 0.10
C LYS A 451 -19.04 -13.44 -0.65
N GLU A 452 -19.39 -14.72 -0.63
CA GLU A 452 -20.50 -15.29 -1.39
C GLU A 452 -21.83 -14.68 -0.98
N MET A 453 -22.11 -14.62 0.32
CA MET A 453 -23.33 -14.04 0.87
C MET A 453 -23.49 -12.57 0.46
N SER A 454 -22.42 -11.78 0.54
CA SER A 454 -22.44 -10.38 0.10
C SER A 454 -22.65 -10.27 -1.42
N THR A 455 -22.03 -11.13 -2.24
CA THR A 455 -22.20 -11.11 -3.70
C THR A 455 -23.63 -11.47 -4.12
N ASN A 456 -24.22 -12.48 -3.47
CA ASN A 456 -25.60 -12.87 -3.70
C ASN A 456 -26.56 -11.75 -3.28
N PHE A 457 -26.29 -11.09 -2.15
CA PHE A 457 -27.11 -9.97 -1.70
C PHE A 457 -27.05 -8.76 -2.65
N ILE A 458 -25.88 -8.45 -3.24
CA ILE A 458 -25.76 -7.44 -4.31
C ILE A 458 -26.66 -7.83 -5.49
N SER A 459 -26.56 -9.08 -5.94
CA SER A 459 -27.32 -9.60 -7.08
C SER A 459 -28.83 -9.52 -6.85
N GLU A 460 -29.31 -9.83 -5.63
CA GLU A 460 -30.72 -9.73 -5.24
C GLU A 460 -31.20 -8.28 -5.23
N MET A 461 -30.49 -7.39 -4.53
CA MET A 461 -30.90 -5.99 -4.42
C MET A 461 -30.81 -5.24 -5.74
N TYR A 462 -29.82 -5.56 -6.59
CA TYR A 462 -29.73 -5.02 -7.94
C TYR A 462 -30.98 -5.36 -8.77
N ASN A 463 -31.50 -6.59 -8.62
CA ASN A 463 -32.74 -7.01 -9.29
C ASN A 463 -33.98 -6.38 -8.63
N TYR A 464 -34.09 -6.40 -7.31
CA TYR A 464 -35.26 -5.84 -6.61
C TYR A 464 -35.40 -4.33 -6.76
N THR A 465 -34.29 -3.60 -6.93
CA THR A 465 -34.30 -2.17 -7.24
C THR A 465 -34.37 -1.87 -8.74
N ASN A 466 -34.61 -2.89 -9.57
CA ASN A 466 -34.68 -2.76 -11.03
C ASN A 466 -33.48 -2.01 -11.62
N GLN A 467 -32.29 -2.21 -11.06
CA GLN A 467 -31.03 -1.60 -11.51
C GLN A 467 -30.99 -0.07 -11.38
N LYS A 468 -31.96 0.54 -10.68
CA LYS A 468 -32.09 2.01 -10.56
C LYS A 468 -31.25 2.60 -9.43
N ILE A 469 -30.93 1.81 -8.41
CA ILE A 469 -30.19 2.27 -7.23
C ILE A 469 -28.74 1.78 -7.31
N PRO A 470 -27.75 2.68 -7.42
CA PRO A 470 -26.33 2.31 -7.43
C PRO A 470 -25.88 1.56 -6.18
N ILE A 471 -24.91 0.65 -6.33
CA ILE A 471 -24.44 -0.22 -5.26
C ILE A 471 -22.94 -0.02 -5.02
N ILE A 472 -22.57 0.19 -3.75
CA ILE A 472 -21.20 0.11 -3.24
C ILE A 472 -21.02 -1.28 -2.63
N ALA A 473 -20.11 -2.08 -3.17
CA ALA A 473 -19.84 -3.44 -2.67
C ALA A 473 -18.93 -3.43 -1.45
N SER A 474 -19.24 -4.25 -0.45
CA SER A 474 -18.44 -4.52 0.75
C SER A 474 -18.62 -5.97 1.18
N GLY A 475 -17.54 -6.65 1.53
CA GLY A 475 -17.55 -8.01 2.08
C GLY A 475 -16.78 -9.01 1.23
N GLY A 476 -15.64 -9.45 1.78
CA GLY A 476 -14.82 -10.55 1.24
C GLY A 476 -14.15 -10.27 -0.10
N ILE A 477 -13.71 -9.03 -0.35
CA ILE A 477 -13.01 -8.64 -1.58
C ILE A 477 -11.51 -8.60 -1.29
N PHE A 478 -10.72 -9.49 -1.87
CA PHE A 478 -9.26 -9.58 -1.63
C PHE A 478 -8.38 -9.38 -2.86
N ASP A 479 -8.94 -9.61 -4.05
CA ASP A 479 -8.23 -9.58 -5.32
C ASP A 479 -9.11 -9.04 -6.45
N GLY A 480 -8.50 -8.86 -7.63
CA GLY A 480 -9.20 -8.32 -8.80
C GLY A 480 -10.39 -9.19 -9.27
N LYS A 481 -10.35 -10.50 -9.01
CA LYS A 481 -11.42 -11.43 -9.38
C LYS A 481 -12.63 -11.21 -8.49
N ASP A 482 -12.43 -11.16 -7.18
CA ASP A 482 -13.49 -10.85 -6.21
C ASP A 482 -14.15 -9.51 -6.55
N ALA A 483 -13.36 -8.49 -6.90
CA ALA A 483 -13.88 -7.18 -7.29
C ALA A 483 -14.74 -7.25 -8.56
N LEU A 484 -14.26 -7.95 -9.59
CA LEU A 484 -15.02 -8.13 -10.83
C LEU A 484 -16.32 -8.90 -10.58
N GLU A 485 -16.33 -9.91 -9.72
CA GLU A 485 -17.56 -10.65 -9.34
C GLU A 485 -18.61 -9.72 -8.71
N LYS A 486 -18.19 -8.79 -7.85
CA LYS A 486 -19.11 -7.79 -7.23
C LYS A 486 -19.65 -6.82 -8.28
N ILE A 487 -18.80 -6.37 -9.19
CA ILE A 487 -19.18 -5.43 -10.26
C ILE A 487 -20.14 -6.11 -11.23
N GLU A 488 -19.82 -7.32 -11.70
CA GLU A 488 -20.71 -8.10 -12.57
C GLU A 488 -22.04 -8.43 -11.90
N ALA A 489 -22.08 -8.57 -10.56
CA ALA A 489 -23.30 -8.74 -9.78
C ALA A 489 -24.15 -7.47 -9.67
N GLY A 490 -23.61 -6.27 -9.93
CA GLY A 490 -24.35 -5.01 -9.94
C GLY A 490 -23.69 -3.83 -9.23
N ALA A 491 -22.52 -4.01 -8.61
CA ALA A 491 -21.83 -2.92 -7.94
C ALA A 491 -21.12 -1.96 -8.90
N SER A 492 -21.08 -0.68 -8.54
CA SER A 492 -20.36 0.36 -9.27
C SER A 492 -18.93 0.56 -8.74
N VAL A 493 -18.73 0.36 -7.43
CA VAL A 493 -17.45 0.51 -6.72
C VAL A 493 -17.35 -0.52 -5.58
N CYS A 494 -16.14 -0.72 -5.07
CA CYS A 494 -15.80 -1.70 -4.04
C CYS A 494 -15.11 -1.06 -2.83
N GLN A 495 -15.50 -1.47 -1.62
CA GLN A 495 -14.87 -1.11 -0.36
C GLN A 495 -14.08 -2.29 0.21
N LEU A 496 -12.84 -2.01 0.63
CA LEU A 496 -11.95 -2.96 1.28
C LEU A 496 -11.84 -2.69 2.78
N TYR A 497 -11.78 -3.76 3.56
CA TYR A 497 -11.38 -3.73 4.96
C TYR A 497 -10.46 -4.92 5.25
N SER A 498 -10.99 -6.14 5.22
CA SER A 498 -10.23 -7.35 5.56
C SER A 498 -9.04 -7.55 4.61
N CYS A 499 -9.13 -7.10 3.35
CA CYS A 499 -7.99 -7.08 2.43
C CYS A 499 -6.79 -6.32 3.01
N LEU A 500 -6.99 -5.11 3.56
CA LEU A 500 -5.91 -4.35 4.20
C LEU A 500 -5.31 -5.08 5.40
N VAL A 501 -6.15 -5.77 6.18
CA VAL A 501 -5.70 -6.55 7.35
C VAL A 501 -4.79 -7.70 6.93
N PHE A 502 -5.13 -8.45 5.88
CA PHE A 502 -4.40 -9.66 5.51
C PHE A 502 -3.35 -9.46 4.41
N ASN A 503 -3.54 -8.50 3.50
CA ASN A 503 -2.64 -8.20 2.39
C ASN A 503 -1.75 -6.97 2.65
N GLY A 504 -2.08 -6.11 3.62
CA GLY A 504 -1.26 -4.97 4.03
C GLY A 504 -1.26 -3.79 3.05
N MET A 505 -0.17 -3.01 3.09
CA MET A 505 -0.01 -1.73 2.37
C MET A 505 -0.22 -1.86 0.85
N LYS A 506 0.19 -2.98 0.25
CA LYS A 506 0.05 -3.26 -1.20
C LYS A 506 -1.36 -3.49 -1.71
N SER A 507 -2.36 -3.52 -0.82
CA SER A 507 -3.73 -3.97 -1.16
C SER A 507 -4.31 -3.22 -2.36
N ALA A 508 -4.22 -1.88 -2.39
CA ALA A 508 -4.77 -1.06 -3.46
C ALA A 508 -3.99 -1.24 -4.79
N ILE A 509 -2.66 -1.21 -4.77
CA ILE A 509 -1.84 -1.41 -5.98
C ILE A 509 -2.13 -2.79 -6.59
N LYS A 510 -2.10 -3.83 -5.77
CA LYS A 510 -2.31 -5.21 -6.21
C LYS A 510 -3.68 -5.38 -6.86
N ILE A 511 -4.74 -4.96 -6.18
CA ILE A 511 -6.11 -5.20 -6.66
C ILE A 511 -6.42 -4.39 -7.92
N LYS A 512 -5.91 -3.15 -8.04
CA LYS A 512 -6.04 -2.33 -9.25
C LYS A 512 -5.40 -3.00 -10.46
N ARG A 513 -4.17 -3.49 -10.29
CA ARG A 513 -3.42 -4.18 -11.35
C ARG A 513 -4.15 -5.44 -11.81
N GLU A 514 -4.57 -6.29 -10.87
CA GLU A 514 -5.31 -7.52 -11.17
C GLU A 514 -6.65 -7.23 -11.86
N PHE A 515 -7.39 -6.24 -11.36
CA PHE A 515 -8.68 -5.86 -11.92
C PHE A 515 -8.57 -5.32 -13.35
N ASN A 516 -7.59 -4.46 -13.63
CA ASN A 516 -7.35 -3.95 -14.99
C ASN A 516 -7.01 -5.08 -15.98
N ASN A 517 -6.17 -6.03 -15.55
CA ASN A 517 -5.84 -7.19 -16.37
C ASN A 517 -7.08 -8.05 -16.65
N LEU A 518 -7.96 -8.23 -15.65
CA LEU A 518 -9.19 -9.00 -15.81
C LEU A 518 -10.21 -8.32 -16.72
N LEU A 519 -10.35 -6.99 -16.65
CA LEU A 519 -11.19 -6.24 -17.58
C LEU A 519 -10.76 -6.48 -19.03
N TYR A 520 -9.46 -6.37 -19.29
CA TYR A 520 -8.88 -6.63 -20.61
C TYR A 520 -9.10 -8.08 -21.06
N GLN A 521 -8.78 -9.06 -20.20
CA GLN A 521 -8.95 -10.48 -20.52
C GLN A 521 -10.41 -10.88 -20.80
N LYS A 522 -11.37 -10.22 -20.14
CA LYS A 522 -12.81 -10.44 -20.34
C LYS A 522 -13.38 -9.71 -21.56
N GLY A 523 -12.58 -8.87 -22.22
CA GLY A 523 -13.01 -8.09 -23.37
C GLY A 523 -13.97 -6.95 -23.01
N TYR A 524 -13.91 -6.44 -21.79
CA TYR A 524 -14.63 -5.21 -21.43
C TYR A 524 -13.84 -3.99 -21.91
N TYR A 525 -14.49 -3.04 -22.57
CA TYR A 525 -13.85 -1.78 -22.95
C TYR A 525 -13.52 -0.92 -21.72
N ASN A 526 -14.41 -0.91 -20.74
CA ASN A 526 -14.22 -0.24 -19.45
C ASN A 526 -15.04 -0.91 -18.34
N LEU A 527 -14.81 -0.49 -17.09
CA LEU A 527 -15.54 -0.99 -15.92
C LEU A 527 -17.06 -0.84 -16.07
N LYS A 528 -17.55 0.28 -16.61
CA LYS A 528 -19.00 0.57 -16.70
C LYS A 528 -19.74 -0.50 -17.51
N GLU A 529 -19.10 -1.12 -18.50
CA GLU A 529 -19.68 -2.23 -19.27
C GLU A 529 -19.85 -3.52 -18.46
N ALA A 530 -19.01 -3.72 -17.45
CA ALA A 530 -19.05 -4.89 -16.58
C ALA A 530 -20.14 -4.79 -15.50
N ILE A 531 -20.56 -3.57 -15.12
CA ILE A 531 -21.59 -3.37 -14.08
C ILE A 531 -22.87 -4.14 -14.43
N GLY A 532 -23.25 -5.06 -13.54
CA GLY A 532 -24.47 -5.87 -13.67
C GLY A 532 -24.46 -6.86 -14.84
N LYS A 533 -23.30 -7.15 -15.46
CA LYS A 533 -23.22 -8.03 -16.64
C LYS A 533 -23.78 -9.44 -16.38
N LYS A 534 -23.71 -9.94 -15.15
CA LYS A 534 -24.31 -11.23 -14.74
C LYS A 534 -25.80 -11.32 -15.08
N HIS A 535 -26.52 -10.20 -15.02
CA HIS A 535 -27.97 -10.13 -15.22
C HIS A 535 -28.37 -9.92 -16.69
N LYS A 536 -27.46 -9.45 -17.54
CA LYS A 536 -27.75 -9.19 -18.97
C LYS A 536 -27.87 -10.48 -19.79
N LYS A 537 -27.18 -11.57 -19.39
CA LYS A 537 -27.22 -12.85 -20.11
C LYS A 537 -28.60 -13.53 -20.08
N ASN A 538 -29.36 -13.37 -18.99
CA ASN A 538 -30.66 -14.03 -18.84
C ASN A 538 -31.79 -13.41 -19.71
N LYS A 539 -31.62 -12.17 -20.20
CA LYS A 539 -32.61 -11.54 -21.10
C LYS A 539 -32.59 -12.07 -22.54
N LYS A 540 -31.51 -12.72 -22.99
CA LYS A 540 -31.37 -13.26 -24.35
C LYS A 540 -31.89 -14.70 -24.51
N LEU A 541 -32.19 -15.39 -23.42
CA LEU A 541 -32.76 -16.75 -23.43
C LEU A 541 -34.28 -16.77 -23.26
N ASN A 542 -34.88 -15.64 -22.87
CA ASN A 542 -36.33 -15.46 -22.69
C ASN A 542 -36.96 -14.56 -23.77
N LYS A 543 -36.23 -14.30 -24.85
CA LYS A 543 -36.69 -13.70 -26.11
C LYS A 543 -36.25 -14.64 -27.21
#